data_AF-S2XVI4-F1
#
_entry.id   AF-S2XVI4-F1
#
_cell.length_a   1.000
_cell.length_b   1.000
_cell.length_c   1.000
_cell.angle_alpha   90.00
_cell.angle_beta   90.00
_cell.angle_gamma   90.00
#
_symmetry.space_group_name_H-M   'P 1'
#
loop_
_entity.id
_entity.type
_entity.pdbx_description
1 polymer ?
#
loop_
_entity_poly.entity_id
_entity_poly.type
_entity_poly.pdbx_seq_one_letter_code
_entity_poly.pdbx_strand_id
1 'polypeptide(L)' 'MSIFSKRPAADPYKQERQIQEAKRIGSQLERQIHGRIEDGTASKDDKRMWNAGRKRSGRIK' A
#
# COMPACT_ATOMS: atom_id res chain seq x y z
N MET A 1 2.57 39.03 5.29
CA MET A 1 1.80 38.36 4.22
C MET A 1 2.48 37.04 3.89
N SER A 2 1.98 35.93 4.42
CA SER A 2 2.61 34.62 4.24
C SER A 2 2.23 34.06 2.87
N ILE A 3 3.23 33.93 1.99
CA ILE A 3 3.12 33.39 0.65
C ILE A 3 3.05 31.87 0.81
N PHE A 4 1.87 31.34 1.15
CA PHE A 4 1.62 29.91 0.99
C PHE A 4 1.81 29.60 -0.49
N SER A 5 2.95 29.04 -0.87
CA SER A 5 3.20 28.54 -2.21
C SER A 5 2.14 27.49 -2.48
N LYS A 6 1.11 27.91 -3.23
CA LYS A 6 -0.01 27.08 -3.66
C LYS A 6 0.62 25.93 -4.45
N ARG A 7 0.84 24.78 -3.79
CA ARG A 7 1.08 23.53 -4.50
C ARG A 7 0.00 23.46 -5.57
N PRO A 8 0.34 23.21 -6.86
CA PRO A 8 -0.66 23.12 -7.90
C PRO A 8 -1.75 22.18 -7.41
N ALA A 9 -3.00 22.63 -7.44
CA ALA A 9 -4.13 21.84 -6.95
C ALA A 9 -4.07 20.50 -7.68
N ALA A 10 -3.70 19.45 -6.94
CA ALA A 10 -3.62 18.11 -7.51
C ALA A 10 -5.01 17.81 -8.07
N ASP A 11 -5.08 17.44 -9.35
CA ASP A 11 -6.32 17.03 -9.99
C ASP A 11 -6.93 15.89 -9.16
N PRO A 12 -8.04 16.12 -8.44
CA PRO A 12 -8.57 15.17 -7.48
C PRO A 12 -8.90 13.82 -8.14
N TYR A 13 -9.35 13.86 -9.39
CA TYR A 13 -9.69 12.65 -10.16
C TYR A 13 -8.44 11.84 -10.53
N LYS A 14 -7.33 12.49 -10.88
CA LYS A 14 -6.07 11.78 -11.16
C LYS A 14 -5.50 11.18 -9.90
N GLN A 15 -5.55 11.91 -8.79
CA GLN A 15 -5.06 11.42 -7.50
C GLN A 15 -5.89 10.24 -7.00
N GLU A 16 -7.22 10.29 -7.16
CA GLU A 16 -8.10 9.19 -6.79
C GLU A 16 -7.86 7.95 -7.65
N ARG A 17 -7.70 8.09 -8.98
CA ARG A 17 -7.33 6.96 -9.85
C ARG A 17 -6.01 6.32 -9.45
N GLN A 18 -4.98 7.13 -9.18
CA GLN A 18 -3.68 6.63 -8.72
C GLN A 18 -3.80 5.87 -7.40
N ILE A 19 -4.60 6.37 -6.46
CA ILE A 19 -4.86 5.69 -5.19
C ILE A 19 -5.58 4.36 -5.42
N GLN A 20 -6.60 4.32 -6.30
CA GLN A 20 -7.32 3.09 -6.61
C GLN A 20 -6.41 2.04 -7.28
N GLU A 21 -5.56 2.48 -8.20
CA GLU A 21 -4.59 1.62 -8.86
C GLU A 21 -3.55 1.07 -7.87
N ALA A 22 -2.99 1.94 -7.03
CA ALA A 22 -2.06 1.55 -5.98
C ALA A 22 -2.68 0.54 -4.99
N LYS A 23 -3.97 0.71 -4.64
CA LYS A 23 -4.71 -0.26 -3.80
C LYS A 23 -4.83 -1.62 -4.49
N ARG A 24 -5.14 -1.66 -5.79
CA ARG A 24 -5.23 -2.92 -6.54
C ARG A 24 -3.88 -3.62 -6.59
N ILE A 25 -2.81 -2.90 -6.94
CA ILE A 25 -1.45 -3.45 -6.99
C ILE A 25 -1.03 -3.96 -5.60
N GLY A 26 -1.28 -3.18 -4.55
CA GLY A 26 -1.03 -3.59 -3.17
C GLY A 26 -1.72 -4.90 -2.80
N SER A 27 -3.00 -5.04 -3.13
CA SER A 27 -3.77 -6.27 -2.86
C SER A 27 -3.26 -7.48 -3.64
N GLN A 28 -2.80 -7.29 -4.88
CA GLN A 28 -2.21 -8.37 -5.68
C GLN A 28 -0.88 -8.84 -5.09
N LEU A 29 -0.01 -7.91 -4.71
CA LEU A 29 1.25 -8.21 -4.02
C LEU A 29 1.02 -8.96 -2.71
N GLU A 30 0.03 -8.53 -1.92
CA GLU A 30 -0.30 -9.19 -0.65
C GLU A 30 -0.74 -10.64 -0.87
N ARG A 31 -1.58 -10.91 -1.89
CA ARG A 31 -1.96 -12.28 -2.25
C ARG A 31 -0.79 -13.13 -2.71
N GLN A 32 0.13 -12.57 -3.51
CA GLN A 32 1.33 -13.28 -3.96
C GLN A 32 2.28 -13.60 -2.79
N ILE A 33 2.42 -12.67 -1.85
CA ILE A 33 3.20 -12.90 -0.63
C ILE A 33 2.55 -13.99 0.23
N HIS A 34 1.22 -13.96 0.36
CA HIS A 34 0.47 -14.98 1.10
C HIS A 34 0.68 -16.37 0.49
N GLY A 35 0.49 -16.52 -0.82
CA GLY A 35 0.70 -17.81 -1.50
C GLY A 35 2.12 -18.34 -1.30
N ARG A 36 3.14 -17.48 -1.44
CA ARG A 36 4.53 -17.87 -1.14
C ARG A 36 4.75 -18.28 0.31
N ILE A 37 4.03 -17.71 1.27
CA ILE A 37 4.10 -18.10 2.67
C ILE A 37 3.47 -19.47 2.89
N GLU A 38 2.30 -19.73 2.28
CA GLU A 38 1.61 -21.02 2.34
C GLU A 38 2.44 -22.14 1.69
N ASP A 39 3.05 -21.87 0.54
CA ASP A 39 3.92 -22.79 -0.20
C ASP A 39 5.29 -23.00 0.47
N GLY A 40 5.61 -22.23 1.52
CA GLY A 40 6.90 -22.28 2.21
C GLY A 40 8.08 -21.67 1.44
N THR A 41 7.84 -21.08 0.27
CA THR A 41 8.86 -20.46 -0.59
C THR A 41 9.12 -18.98 -0.30
N ALA A 42 8.39 -18.39 0.65
CA ALA A 42 8.51 -16.98 1.01
C ALA A 42 9.89 -16.60 1.54
N SER A 43 10.45 -15.52 0.99
CA SER A 43 11.68 -14.91 1.46
C SER A 43 11.51 -14.24 2.83
N LYS A 44 12.62 -13.85 3.47
CA LYS A 44 12.58 -13.05 4.71
C LYS A 44 11.86 -11.71 4.50
N ASP A 45 12.03 -11.09 3.33
CA ASP A 45 11.40 -9.81 3.01
C ASP A 45 9.89 -9.95 2.80
N ASP A 46 9.43 -11.02 2.15
CA ASP A 46 8.01 -11.33 2.00
C ASP A 46 7.31 -11.45 3.37
N LYS A 47 7.94 -12.19 4.30
CA LYS A 47 7.44 -12.34 5.67
C LYS A 47 7.43 -11.01 6.43
N ARG A 48 8.44 -10.16 6.23
CA ARG A 48 8.51 -8.81 6.82
C ARG A 48 7.38 -7.92 6.29
N MET A 49 7.15 -7.93 4.97
CA MET A 49 6.08 -7.16 4.34
C MET A 49 4.70 -7.63 4.82
N TRP A 50 4.47 -8.94 4.88
CA TRP A 50 3.24 -9.54 5.41
C TRP A 50 2.95 -9.11 6.85
N ASN A 51 3.96 -9.18 7.73
CA ASN A 51 3.82 -8.77 9.13
C ASN A 51 3.58 -7.26 9.27
N ALA A 52 4.23 -6.44 8.45
CA ALA A 52 4.02 -4.99 8.44
C ALA A 52 2.61 -4.62 7.96
N GLY A 53 2.06 -5.37 7.01
CA GLY A 53 0.66 -5.26 6.56
C GLY A 53 -0.33 -5.60 7.68
N ARG A 54 -0.18 -6.76 8.33
CA ARG A 54 -1.06 -7.17 9.45
C ARG A 54 -1.04 -6.19 10.63
N LYS A 55 0.13 -5.70 11.02
CA LYS A 55 0.24 -4.71 12.11
C LYS A 55 -0.48 -3.40 11.80
N ARG A 56 -0.55 -2.99 10.53
CA ARG A 56 -1.31 -1.82 10.09
C ARG A 56 -2.81 -2.05 10.14
N SER A 57 -3.27 -3.22 9.69
CA SER A 57 -4.69 -3.59 9.72
C SER A 57 -5.24 -3.68 11.14
N GLY A 58 -4.50 -4.29 12.08
CA GLY A 58 -4.91 -4.42 13.48
C GLY A 58 -4.90 -3.12 14.30
N ARG A 59 -4.34 -2.03 13.76
CA ARG A 59 -4.29 -0.72 14.41
C ARG A 59 -5.51 0.16 14.07
N ILE A 60 -6.34 -0.28 13.13
CA ILE A 60 -7.66 0.30 12.84
C ILE A 60 -8.65 -0.39 13.78
N LYS A 61 -8.76 0.11 15.01
CA LYS A 61 -9.85 -0.20 15.95
C LYS A 61 -10.29 1.10 16.58
#